data_AF-A0A0H2SAE0-F1
#
_entry.id   AF-A0A0H2SAE0-F1
#
_cell.length_a   1.000
_cell.length_b   1.000
_cell.length_c   1.000
_cell.angle_alpha   90.00
_cell.angle_beta   90.00
_cell.angle_gamma   90.00
#
_symmetry.space_group_name_H-M   'P 1'
#
loop_
_entity.id
_entity.type
_entity.pdbx_description
1 polymer ?
#
loop_
_entity_poly.entity_id
_entity_poly.type
_entity_poly.pdbx_seq_one_letter_code
_entity_poly.pdbx_strand_id
1 'polypeptide(L)'
;MFLHVCCAPDLVLAHKKLKKNNIEYTTFFYNPNIYPFEEYERRYEAFLKLKGMWNFDEKSIDYNHKEFLDSMENVDVKNEQKRCYKCMYMRMEKTVIEAKKNGYEIFSTTLLSSPRKNHEDIKNIAKELEKRYNIKFYYNNFRSNNAISEGAKFCKINNIYRQQYCGCEYSLIEAENIRKKSLEKRKKLLSKMLDFDFTELMNKDLLKIPEDLYPGYLYEYGIEVLKYLKPKIIIMRREIAKDFNIKNGRNKIGNWKSKIIIV
;
A
#
# COMPACT_ATOMS: atom_id res chain seq x y z
N MET A 1 23.04 -10.72 6.33
CA MET A 1 21.80 -10.87 7.15
C MET A 1 20.67 -11.47 6.30
N PHE A 2 19.76 -12.24 6.89
CA PHE A 2 18.57 -12.75 6.20
C PHE A 2 17.38 -11.80 6.35
N LEU A 3 16.82 -11.27 5.26
CA LEU A 3 15.79 -10.24 5.28
C LEU A 3 14.46 -10.77 4.74
N HIS A 4 13.47 -10.92 5.61
CA HIS A 4 12.10 -11.16 5.17
C HIS A 4 11.53 -9.98 4.40
N VAL A 5 10.90 -10.26 3.26
CA VAL A 5 10.28 -9.27 2.37
C VAL A 5 8.78 -9.49 2.25
N CYS A 6 7.99 -8.48 2.67
CA CYS A 6 6.54 -8.52 2.59
C CYS A 6 5.95 -8.03 1.26
N CYS A 7 6.62 -7.07 0.61
CA CYS A 7 6.24 -6.49 -0.67
C CYS A 7 7.38 -5.59 -1.19
N ALA A 8 7.35 -5.29 -2.48
CA ALA A 8 8.33 -4.43 -3.12
C ALA A 8 8.40 -3.01 -2.51
N PRO A 9 7.27 -2.29 -2.24
CA PRO A 9 7.33 -0.96 -1.64
C PRO A 9 8.03 -0.91 -0.29
N ASP A 10 7.80 -1.90 0.57
CA ASP A 10 8.43 -1.97 1.88
C ASP A 10 9.94 -2.32 1.78
N LEU A 11 10.32 -3.12 0.77
CA LEU A 11 11.71 -3.40 0.47
C LEU A 11 12.46 -2.14 -0.02
N VAL A 12 11.83 -1.24 -0.78
CA VAL A 12 12.46 0.03 -1.21
C VAL A 12 12.96 0.84 -0.02
N LEU A 13 12.14 0.94 1.03
CA LEU A 13 12.51 1.66 2.25
C LEU A 13 13.65 0.96 2.98
N ALA A 14 13.57 -0.36 3.14
CA ALA A 14 14.59 -1.16 3.82
C ALA A 14 15.93 -1.12 3.06
N HIS A 15 15.91 -1.38 1.76
CA HIS A 15 17.09 -1.36 0.88
C HIS A 15 17.86 -0.05 0.99
N LYS A 16 17.16 1.10 0.90
CA LYS A 16 17.81 2.41 0.99
C LYS A 16 18.58 2.59 2.30
N LYS A 17 18.02 2.16 3.44
CA LYS A 17 18.69 2.28 4.74
C LYS A 17 19.78 1.26 4.95
N LEU A 18 19.56 0.01 4.55
CA LEU A 18 20.55 -1.05 4.65
C LEU A 18 21.79 -0.72 3.81
N LYS A 19 21.60 -0.26 2.57
CA LYS A 19 22.71 0.19 1.72
C LYS A 19 23.43 1.41 2.30
N LYS A 20 22.71 2.41 2.82
CA LYS A 20 23.33 3.57 3.49
C LYS A 20 24.23 3.16 4.66
N ASN A 21 23.87 2.09 5.36
CA ASN A 21 24.62 1.56 6.51
C ASN A 21 25.62 0.47 6.12
N ASN A 22 25.87 0.24 4.82
CA ASN A 22 26.74 -0.84 4.32
C ASN A 22 26.38 -2.23 4.85
N ILE A 23 25.09 -2.51 5.02
CA ILE A 23 24.60 -3.82 5.48
C ILE A 23 24.21 -4.68 4.29
N GLU A 24 24.87 -5.82 4.16
CA GLU A 24 24.53 -6.84 3.18
C GLU A 24 23.40 -7.74 3.67
N TYR A 25 22.54 -8.11 2.73
CA TYR A 25 21.38 -8.92 3.00
C TYR A 25 21.06 -9.85 1.83
N THR A 26 20.49 -11.01 2.19
CA THR A 26 19.82 -11.93 1.27
C THR A 26 18.33 -11.85 1.56
N THR A 27 17.51 -11.71 0.54
CA THR A 27 16.06 -11.55 0.69
C THR A 27 15.35 -12.89 0.82
N PHE A 28 14.25 -12.89 1.55
CA PHE A 28 13.33 -14.02 1.66
C PHE A 28 11.90 -13.56 1.42
N PHE A 29 11.35 -13.88 0.24
CA PHE A 29 9.98 -13.51 -0.10
C PHE A 29 9.02 -14.61 0.37
N TYR A 30 8.44 -14.41 1.56
CA TYR A 30 7.51 -15.37 2.17
C TYR A 30 6.24 -14.70 2.69
N ASN A 31 5.14 -15.01 2.03
CA ASN A 31 3.89 -14.28 2.17
C ASN A 31 2.64 -15.16 1.93
N PRO A 32 2.46 -16.25 2.69
CA PRO A 32 1.28 -17.13 2.52
C PRO A 32 -0.03 -16.39 2.80
N ASN A 33 0.05 -15.28 3.54
CA ASN A 33 -1.10 -14.44 3.86
C ASN A 33 -1.63 -13.62 2.69
N ILE A 34 -0.93 -13.50 1.56
CA ILE A 34 -1.42 -12.69 0.44
C ILE A 34 -2.56 -13.47 -0.23
N TYR A 35 -3.69 -12.81 -0.44
CA TYR A 35 -4.90 -13.36 -1.04
C TYR A 35 -5.62 -12.26 -1.83
N PRO A 36 -6.15 -12.53 -3.03
CA PRO A 36 -6.11 -13.82 -3.71
C PRO A 36 -4.73 -14.06 -4.37
N PHE A 37 -4.57 -15.20 -5.05
CA PHE A 37 -3.30 -15.60 -5.66
C PHE A 37 -2.77 -14.56 -6.66
N GLU A 38 -3.66 -13.91 -7.40
CA GLU A 38 -3.30 -12.87 -8.37
C GLU A 38 -2.66 -11.65 -7.69
N GLU A 39 -3.01 -11.35 -6.44
CA GLU A 39 -2.31 -10.31 -5.67
C GLU A 39 -0.90 -10.77 -5.27
N TYR A 40 -0.73 -12.06 -4.96
CA TYR A 40 0.59 -12.63 -4.65
C TYR A 40 1.50 -12.50 -5.87
N GLU A 41 1.03 -12.92 -7.04
CA GLU A 41 1.78 -12.84 -8.29
C GLU A 41 2.23 -11.41 -8.57
N ARG A 42 1.31 -10.43 -8.52
CA ARG A 42 1.63 -9.02 -8.76
C ARG A 42 2.66 -8.47 -7.77
N ARG A 43 2.60 -8.89 -6.50
CA ARG A 43 3.58 -8.48 -5.48
C ARG A 43 4.93 -9.14 -5.71
N TYR A 44 4.94 -10.40 -6.16
CA TYR A 44 6.16 -11.13 -6.47
C TYR A 44 6.85 -10.59 -7.72
N GLU A 45 6.12 -10.34 -8.80
CA GLU A 45 6.64 -9.67 -10.01
C GLU A 45 7.27 -8.32 -9.70
N ALA A 46 6.61 -7.51 -8.86
CA ALA A 46 7.14 -6.22 -8.44
C ALA A 46 8.42 -6.37 -7.60
N PHE A 47 8.53 -7.44 -6.81
CA PHE A 47 9.73 -7.77 -6.06
C PHE A 47 10.86 -8.24 -7.00
N LEU A 48 10.58 -9.10 -7.97
CA LEU A 48 11.54 -9.53 -9.00
C LEU A 48 12.05 -8.36 -9.85
N LYS A 49 11.19 -7.37 -10.11
CA LYS A 49 11.61 -6.13 -10.75
C LYS A 49 12.68 -5.39 -9.93
N LEU A 50 12.53 -5.30 -8.61
CA LEU A 50 13.57 -4.73 -7.74
C LEU A 50 14.83 -5.60 -7.72
N LYS A 51 14.68 -6.93 -7.75
CA LYS A 51 15.81 -7.87 -7.84
C LYS A 51 16.64 -7.60 -9.09
N GLY A 52 16.01 -7.45 -10.25
CA GLY A 52 16.68 -7.11 -11.50
C GLY A 52 17.36 -5.73 -11.46
N MET A 53 16.74 -4.74 -10.79
CA MET A 53 17.31 -3.39 -10.68
C MET A 53 18.52 -3.29 -9.75
N TRP A 54 18.56 -4.08 -8.67
CA TRP A 54 19.56 -3.94 -7.61
C TRP A 54 20.49 -5.14 -7.44
N ASN A 55 20.25 -6.21 -8.20
CA ASN A 55 21.04 -7.44 -8.22
C ASN A 55 21.31 -7.99 -6.81
N PHE A 56 20.25 -8.28 -6.04
CA PHE A 56 20.36 -8.90 -4.71
C PHE A 56 19.98 -10.38 -4.74
N ASP A 57 20.52 -11.14 -3.78
CA ASP A 57 20.19 -12.54 -3.61
C ASP A 57 18.77 -12.74 -3.04
N GLU A 58 18.13 -13.81 -3.46
CA GLU A 58 16.81 -14.22 -3.02
C GLU A 58 16.80 -15.71 -2.67
N LYS A 59 16.16 -16.01 -1.54
CA LYS A 59 15.56 -17.29 -1.26
C LYS A 59 14.04 -17.13 -1.36
N SER A 60 13.38 -18.10 -1.96
CA SER A 60 11.91 -18.18 -2.00
C SER A 60 11.49 -19.61 -1.73
N ILE A 61 10.25 -19.76 -1.31
CA ILE A 61 9.56 -21.04 -1.23
C ILE A 61 8.20 -20.90 -1.89
N ASP A 62 7.61 -22.03 -2.25
CA ASP A 62 6.32 -22.04 -2.93
C ASP A 62 5.23 -21.35 -2.11
N TYR A 63 4.36 -20.63 -2.82
CA TYR A 63 3.21 -20.02 -2.20
C TYR A 63 2.20 -21.08 -1.79
N ASN A 64 1.84 -21.07 -0.50
CA ASN A 64 0.83 -21.95 0.05
C ASN A 64 -0.11 -21.16 0.97
N HIS A 65 -1.28 -20.78 0.46
CA HIS A 65 -2.26 -20.03 1.25
C HIS A 65 -2.82 -20.83 2.43
N LYS A 66 -2.89 -22.17 2.29
CA LYS A 66 -3.43 -23.04 3.33
C LYS A 66 -2.67 -22.89 4.64
N GLU A 67 -1.35 -22.71 4.58
CA GLU A 67 -0.52 -22.46 5.77
C GLU A 67 -1.03 -21.25 6.57
N PHE A 68 -1.41 -20.17 5.88
CA PHE A 68 -1.98 -18.99 6.53
C PHE A 68 -3.32 -19.32 7.20
N LEU A 69 -4.23 -19.99 6.51
CA LEU A 69 -5.56 -20.35 7.04
C LEU A 69 -5.43 -21.25 8.28
N ASP A 70 -4.61 -22.30 8.20
CA ASP A 70 -4.36 -23.23 9.31
C ASP A 70 -3.85 -22.48 10.55
N SER A 71 -3.00 -21.47 10.37
CA SER A 71 -2.49 -20.68 11.50
C SER A 71 -3.50 -19.72 12.13
N MET A 72 -4.60 -19.45 11.44
CA MET A 72 -5.66 -18.53 11.86
C MET A 72 -6.86 -19.26 12.49
N GLU A 73 -6.93 -20.60 12.40
CA GLU A 73 -8.07 -21.42 12.85
C GLU A 73 -8.51 -21.11 14.29
N ASN A 74 -7.54 -20.91 15.20
CA ASN A 74 -7.79 -20.64 16.62
C ASN A 74 -7.56 -19.16 17.01
N VAL A 75 -7.65 -18.25 16.04
CA VAL A 75 -7.46 -16.81 16.26
C VAL A 75 -8.78 -16.09 16.05
N ASP A 76 -9.11 -15.15 16.93
CA ASP A 76 -10.20 -14.20 16.67
C ASP A 76 -9.80 -13.26 15.52
N VAL A 77 -10.14 -13.65 14.30
CA VAL A 77 -9.79 -12.93 13.07
C VAL A 77 -10.53 -11.60 12.93
N LYS A 78 -11.60 -11.36 13.69
CA LYS A 78 -12.28 -10.06 13.74
C LYS A 78 -11.48 -9.05 14.56
N ASN A 79 -10.69 -9.52 15.51
CA ASN A 79 -9.72 -8.68 16.21
C ASN A 79 -8.47 -8.47 15.33
N GLU A 80 -8.40 -7.32 14.66
CA GLU A 80 -7.30 -6.97 13.77
C GLU A 80 -5.92 -7.11 14.43
N GLN A 81 -5.79 -6.70 15.69
CA GLN A 81 -4.52 -6.74 16.42
C GLN A 81 -4.06 -8.18 16.62
N LYS A 82 -4.92 -9.07 17.15
CA LYS A 82 -4.60 -10.48 17.38
C LYS A 82 -4.24 -11.19 16.08
N ARG A 83 -5.05 -10.99 15.04
CA ARG A 83 -4.82 -11.52 13.69
C ARG A 83 -3.50 -11.04 13.10
N CYS A 84 -3.23 -9.74 13.15
CA CYS A 84 -1.98 -9.17 12.63
C CYS A 84 -0.76 -9.68 13.38
N TYR A 85 -0.84 -9.79 14.71
CA TYR A 85 0.23 -10.34 15.54
C TYR A 85 0.57 -11.77 15.10
N LYS A 86 -0.43 -12.66 15.00
CA LYS A 86 -0.22 -14.04 14.54
C LYS A 86 0.36 -14.11 13.13
N CYS A 87 -0.14 -13.30 12.21
CA CYS A 87 0.36 -13.25 10.82
C CYS A 87 1.83 -12.81 10.76
N MET A 88 2.21 -11.78 11.53
CA MET A 88 3.62 -11.36 11.63
C MET A 88 4.48 -12.45 12.26
N TYR A 89 4.00 -13.09 13.33
CA TYR A 89 4.70 -14.15 14.03
C TYR A 89 5.06 -15.30 13.10
N MET A 90 4.06 -15.88 12.41
CA MET A 90 4.26 -16.96 11.44
C MET A 90 5.36 -16.62 10.43
N ARG A 91 5.30 -15.41 9.87
CA ARG A 91 6.19 -15.00 8.78
C ARG A 91 7.61 -14.79 9.28
N MET A 92 7.75 -14.18 10.46
CA MET A 92 9.05 -14.01 11.11
C MET A 92 9.64 -15.35 11.58
N GLU A 93 8.83 -16.26 12.11
CA GLU A 93 9.27 -17.59 12.53
C GLU A 93 9.78 -18.41 11.34
N LYS A 94 9.03 -18.47 10.23
CA LYS A 94 9.50 -19.14 9.00
C LYS A 94 10.80 -18.53 8.48
N THR A 95 10.94 -17.21 8.57
CA THR A 95 12.17 -16.50 8.18
C THR A 95 13.35 -16.91 9.04
N VAL A 96 13.17 -17.05 10.35
CA VAL A 96 14.22 -17.49 11.27
C VAL A 96 14.63 -18.94 10.99
N ILE A 97 13.66 -19.82 10.76
CA ILE A 97 13.91 -21.22 10.41
C ILE A 97 14.75 -21.31 9.13
N GLU A 98 14.37 -20.57 8.08
CA GLU A 98 15.11 -20.59 6.82
C GLU A 98 16.49 -19.89 6.95
N ALA A 99 16.58 -18.80 7.73
CA ALA A 99 17.85 -18.14 8.03
C ALA A 99 18.84 -19.12 8.67
N LYS A 100 18.41 -19.85 9.70
CA LYS A 100 19.22 -20.86 10.39
C LYS A 100 19.65 -21.99 9.46
N LYS A 101 18.73 -22.51 8.66
CA LYS A 101 19.02 -23.57 7.67
C LYS A 101 20.12 -23.16 6.68
N ASN A 102 20.19 -21.87 6.33
CA ASN A 102 21.18 -21.32 5.41
C ASN A 102 22.39 -20.68 6.12
N GLY A 103 22.58 -20.92 7.43
CA GLY A 103 23.76 -20.47 8.16
C GLY A 103 23.79 -18.98 8.54
N TYR A 104 22.67 -18.27 8.46
CA TYR A 104 22.60 -16.86 8.89
C TYR A 104 22.42 -16.74 10.40
N GLU A 105 23.20 -15.86 11.02
CA GLU A 105 23.12 -15.55 12.46
C GLU A 105 22.25 -14.32 12.78
N ILE A 106 21.91 -13.52 11.76
CA ILE A 106 21.15 -12.29 11.90
C ILE A 106 19.99 -12.31 10.91
N PHE A 107 18.79 -11.97 11.38
CA PHE A 107 17.62 -11.76 10.54
C PHE A 107 16.96 -10.40 10.76
N SER A 108 16.16 -9.94 9.80
CA SER A 108 15.29 -8.77 9.93
C SER A 108 14.05 -8.92 9.06
N THR A 109 13.18 -7.90 9.05
CA THR A 109 11.92 -7.91 8.31
C THR A 109 11.57 -6.55 7.75
N THR A 110 11.13 -6.49 6.49
CA THR A 110 10.60 -5.26 5.88
C THR A 110 9.25 -4.85 6.46
N LEU A 111 8.63 -5.64 7.35
CA LEU A 111 7.44 -5.21 8.10
C LEU A 111 7.69 -3.91 8.88
N LEU A 112 8.94 -3.62 9.25
CA LEU A 112 9.40 -2.36 9.86
C LEU A 112 9.33 -1.14 8.92
N SER A 113 9.06 -1.34 7.63
CA SER A 113 8.76 -0.28 6.66
C SER A 113 7.27 0.06 6.62
N SER A 114 6.41 -0.86 7.03
CA SER A 114 4.96 -0.70 6.84
C SER A 114 4.38 0.29 7.85
N PRO A 115 3.60 1.32 7.43
CA PRO A 115 2.90 2.20 8.36
C PRO A 115 1.81 1.48 9.17
N ARG A 116 1.33 0.33 8.69
CA ARG A 116 0.24 -0.44 9.29
C ARG A 116 0.70 -1.44 10.35
N LYS A 117 2.01 -1.67 10.48
CA LYS A 117 2.55 -2.64 11.44
C LYS A 117 3.09 -1.92 12.67
N ASN A 118 2.76 -2.48 13.83
CA ASN A 118 3.23 -1.99 15.10
C ASN A 118 4.66 -2.49 15.34
N HIS A 119 5.59 -1.58 15.59
CA HIS A 119 6.99 -1.94 15.81
C HIS A 119 7.21 -2.67 17.13
N GLU A 120 6.40 -2.40 18.15
CA GLU A 120 6.49 -3.06 19.44
C GLU A 120 6.07 -4.53 19.34
N ASP A 121 4.99 -4.82 18.62
CA ASP A 121 4.61 -6.20 18.29
C ASP A 121 5.74 -6.92 17.56
N ILE A 122 6.35 -6.29 16.55
CA ILE A 122 7.48 -6.88 15.81
C ILE A 122 8.68 -7.15 16.74
N LYS A 123 9.00 -6.24 17.66
CA LYS A 123 10.09 -6.42 18.62
C LYS A 123 9.79 -7.55 19.62
N ASN A 124 8.56 -7.66 20.09
CA ASN A 124 8.15 -8.73 21.01
C ASN A 124 8.26 -10.10 20.33
N ILE A 125 7.72 -10.22 19.11
CA ILE A 125 7.88 -11.41 18.27
C ILE A 125 9.36 -11.73 18.05
N ALA A 126 10.15 -10.73 17.68
CA ALA A 126 11.59 -10.92 17.48
C ALA A 126 12.29 -11.45 18.72
N LYS A 127 12.05 -10.85 19.89
CA LYS A 127 12.66 -11.26 21.17
C LYS A 127 12.34 -12.72 21.51
N GLU A 128 11.10 -13.16 21.28
CA GLU A 128 10.71 -14.56 21.46
C GLU A 128 11.49 -15.49 20.52
N LEU A 129 11.60 -15.11 19.25
CA LEU A 129 12.31 -15.91 18.23
C LEU A 129 13.83 -15.93 18.45
N GLU A 130 14.43 -14.81 18.87
CA GLU A 130 15.86 -14.74 19.21
C GLU A 130 16.18 -15.74 20.31
N LYS A 131 15.36 -15.80 21.38
CA LYS A 131 15.53 -16.75 22.48
C LYS A 131 15.30 -18.19 22.03
N ARG A 132 14.23 -18.46 21.28
CA ARG A 132 13.85 -19.82 20.88
C ARG A 132 14.86 -20.44 19.91
N TYR A 133 15.36 -19.66 18.96
CA TYR A 133 16.20 -20.17 17.88
C TYR A 133 17.67 -19.78 18.01
N ASN A 134 18.06 -18.98 19.01
CA ASN A 134 19.43 -18.47 19.15
C ASN A 134 19.92 -17.76 17.87
N ILE A 135 19.17 -16.77 17.41
CA ILE A 135 19.47 -15.92 16.25
C ILE A 135 19.35 -14.46 16.69
N LYS A 136 20.08 -13.52 16.07
CA LYS A 136 19.98 -12.08 16.39
C LYS A 136 18.99 -11.38 15.47
N PHE A 137 18.18 -10.48 16.02
CA PHE A 137 17.27 -9.62 15.25
C PHE A 137 17.88 -8.23 15.03
N TYR A 138 17.99 -7.84 13.77
CA TYR A 138 18.37 -6.48 13.41
C TYR A 138 17.12 -5.60 13.33
N TYR A 139 16.89 -4.79 14.37
CA TYR A 139 15.85 -3.77 14.35
C TYR A 139 16.34 -2.49 13.67
N ASN A 140 15.55 -1.98 12.72
CA ASN A 140 15.71 -0.63 12.19
C ASN A 140 14.34 -0.05 11.81
N ASN A 141 14.09 1.20 12.18
CA ASN A 141 12.89 1.88 11.74
C ASN A 141 13.03 2.31 10.27
N PHE A 142 12.70 1.43 9.31
CA PHE A 142 12.84 1.69 7.87
C PHE A 142 11.94 2.82 7.34
N ARG A 143 10.90 3.20 8.08
CA ARG A 143 9.97 4.28 7.70
C ARG A 143 10.30 5.68 8.25
N SER A 144 11.36 5.85 9.04
CA SER A 144 11.80 7.18 9.52
C SER A 144 12.40 8.08 8.42
N ASN A 145 12.56 9.38 8.70
CA ASN A 145 13.24 10.38 7.85
C ASN A 145 12.65 10.52 6.45
N ASN A 146 11.34 10.76 6.33
CA ASN A 146 10.61 10.92 5.07
C ASN A 146 10.66 9.72 4.10
N ALA A 147 11.17 8.57 4.54
CA ALA A 147 11.36 7.39 3.70
C ALA A 147 10.05 6.90 3.03
N ILE A 148 8.89 7.09 3.65
CA ILE A 148 7.58 6.75 3.06
C ILE A 148 7.31 7.56 1.78
N SER A 149 7.54 8.87 1.83
CA SER A 149 7.30 9.77 0.69
C SER A 149 8.28 9.48 -0.46
N GLU A 150 9.56 9.29 -0.11
CA GLU A 150 10.60 8.96 -1.07
C GLU A 150 10.37 7.58 -1.71
N GLY A 151 10.00 6.58 -0.92
CA GLY A 151 9.65 5.24 -1.43
C GLY A 151 8.43 5.26 -2.34
N ALA A 152 7.41 6.04 -2.00
CA ALA A 152 6.25 6.25 -2.87
C ALA A 152 6.62 6.92 -4.20
N LYS A 153 7.54 7.91 -4.17
CA LYS A 153 8.07 8.56 -5.37
C LYS A 153 8.89 7.56 -6.21
N PHE A 154 9.75 6.77 -5.58
CA PHE A 154 10.54 5.73 -6.25
C PHE A 154 9.64 4.70 -6.94
N CYS A 155 8.67 4.16 -6.22
CA CYS A 155 7.74 3.18 -6.78
C CYS A 155 6.98 3.75 -7.99
N LYS A 156 6.58 5.02 -7.92
CA LYS A 156 5.89 5.68 -9.01
C LYS A 156 6.78 5.88 -10.24
N ILE A 157 8.00 6.38 -10.06
CA ILE A 157 8.95 6.62 -11.16
C ILE A 157 9.30 5.30 -11.86
N ASN A 158 9.51 4.24 -11.08
CA ASN A 158 9.94 2.96 -11.60
C ASN A 158 8.79 1.99 -11.91
N ASN A 159 7.53 2.45 -11.88
CA ASN A 159 6.35 1.61 -12.09
C ASN A 159 6.39 0.31 -11.26
N ILE A 160 6.68 0.43 -9.97
CA ILE A 160 6.61 -0.67 -8.99
C ILE A 160 5.18 -0.74 -8.47
N TYR A 161 4.61 -1.95 -8.50
CA TYR A 161 3.27 -2.20 -7.99
C TYR A 161 3.13 -1.77 -6.52
N ARG A 162 1.98 -1.15 -6.19
CA ARG A 162 1.62 -0.73 -4.85
C ARG A 162 0.24 -1.25 -4.49
N GLN A 163 0.22 -2.15 -3.52
CA GLN A 163 -0.97 -2.76 -2.96
C GLN A 163 -1.87 -1.75 -2.25
N GLN A 164 -3.17 -2.05 -2.20
CA GLN A 164 -4.18 -1.21 -1.53
C GLN A 164 -4.52 -1.70 -0.10
N TYR A 165 -4.28 -2.97 0.19
CA TYR A 165 -4.58 -3.64 1.46
C TYR A 165 -3.35 -4.42 1.96
N CYS A 166 -3.40 -4.97 3.17
CA CYS A 166 -2.23 -5.60 3.81
C CYS A 166 -1.81 -6.89 3.09
N GLY A 167 -2.78 -7.63 2.55
CA GLY A 167 -2.56 -8.85 1.78
C GLY A 167 -3.52 -9.96 2.16
N CYS A 168 -3.97 -10.07 3.41
CA CYS A 168 -4.93 -11.12 3.79
C CYS A 168 -6.36 -10.79 3.37
N GLU A 169 -7.17 -11.83 3.19
CA GLU A 169 -8.61 -11.78 2.86
C GLU A 169 -9.38 -10.82 3.78
N TYR A 170 -9.06 -10.83 5.07
CA TYR A 170 -9.74 -9.97 6.04
C TYR A 170 -9.44 -8.48 5.75
N SER A 171 -8.19 -8.16 5.45
CA SER A 171 -7.80 -6.79 5.10
C SER A 171 -8.30 -6.35 3.71
N LEU A 172 -8.56 -7.31 2.82
CA LEU A 172 -9.21 -7.05 1.53
C LEU A 172 -10.68 -6.65 1.76
N ILE A 173 -11.43 -7.46 2.50
CA ILE A 173 -12.83 -7.21 2.86
C ILE A 173 -12.97 -5.88 3.61
N GLU A 174 -12.09 -5.60 4.56
CA GLU A 174 -12.04 -4.32 5.29
C GLU A 174 -11.84 -3.13 4.32
N ALA A 175 -10.90 -3.24 3.38
CA ALA A 175 -10.63 -2.20 2.40
C ALA A 175 -11.81 -1.99 1.43
N GLU A 176 -12.48 -3.06 1.01
CA GLU A 176 -13.68 -3.01 0.17
C GLU A 176 -14.85 -2.35 0.89
N ASN A 177 -15.08 -2.70 2.16
CA ASN A 177 -16.12 -2.09 2.99
C ASN A 177 -15.88 -0.58 3.17
N ILE A 178 -14.64 -0.17 3.42
CA ILE A 178 -14.28 1.25 3.50
C ILE A 178 -14.55 1.96 2.16
N ARG A 179 -14.20 1.32 1.03
CA ARG A 179 -14.44 1.88 -0.31
C ARG A 179 -15.94 2.00 -0.60
N LYS A 180 -16.74 1.00 -0.25
CA LYS A 180 -18.20 1.00 -0.43
C LYS A 180 -18.85 2.11 0.40
N LYS A 181 -18.54 2.21 1.70
CA LYS A 181 -19.02 3.30 2.57
C LYS A 181 -18.61 4.68 2.04
N SER A 182 -17.38 4.82 1.55
CA SER A 182 -16.92 6.07 0.94
C SER A 182 -17.70 6.40 -0.33
N LEU A 183 -17.99 5.41 -1.18
CA LEU A 183 -18.79 5.59 -2.38
C LEU A 183 -20.23 6.01 -2.04
N GLU A 184 -20.89 5.30 -1.13
CA GLU A 184 -22.25 5.61 -0.67
C GLU A 184 -22.34 7.02 -0.08
N LYS A 185 -21.37 7.41 0.74
CA LYS A 185 -21.28 8.78 1.28
C LYS A 185 -21.15 9.82 0.15
N ARG A 186 -20.32 9.57 -0.86
CA ARG A 186 -20.18 10.47 -2.01
C ARG A 186 -21.46 10.56 -2.83
N LYS A 187 -22.13 9.43 -3.09
CA LYS A 187 -23.42 9.40 -3.79
C LYS A 187 -24.48 10.22 -3.05
N LYS A 188 -24.60 10.05 -1.74
CA LYS A 188 -25.54 10.82 -0.91
C LYS A 188 -25.26 12.34 -0.89
N LEU A 189 -24.00 12.74 -1.04
CA LEU A 189 -23.62 14.16 -1.11
C LEU A 189 -23.89 14.73 -2.51
N LEU A 190 -23.54 13.98 -3.56
CA LEU A 190 -23.80 14.36 -4.94
C LEU A 190 -25.30 14.46 -5.25
N SER A 191 -26.13 13.56 -4.71
CA SER A 191 -27.59 13.61 -4.90
C SER A 191 -28.27 14.82 -4.26
N LYS A 192 -27.54 15.59 -3.44
CA LYS A 192 -28.01 16.86 -2.89
C LYS A 192 -27.55 18.07 -3.71
N MET A 193 -26.61 17.88 -4.63
CA MET A 193 -25.97 18.92 -5.43
C MET A 193 -26.35 18.82 -6.90
N LEU A 194 -26.55 17.59 -7.39
CA LEU A 194 -26.84 17.28 -8.78
C LEU A 194 -28.24 16.69 -8.87
N ASP A 195 -29.03 17.26 -9.77
CA ASP A 195 -30.43 16.92 -10.05
C ASP A 195 -30.58 15.96 -11.25
N PHE A 196 -29.48 15.34 -11.69
CA PHE A 196 -29.45 14.34 -12.76
C PHE A 196 -28.69 13.06 -12.32
N ASP A 197 -28.74 11.99 -13.12
CA ASP A 197 -27.96 10.79 -12.86
C ASP A 197 -26.46 11.01 -13.12
N PHE A 198 -25.71 11.15 -12.03
CA PHE A 198 -24.26 11.37 -12.04
C PHE A 198 -23.44 10.07 -11.97
N THR A 199 -24.06 8.89 -12.09
CA THR A 199 -23.38 7.59 -11.94
C THR A 199 -22.25 7.42 -12.95
N GLU A 200 -22.47 7.82 -14.20
CA GLU A 200 -21.43 7.75 -15.24
C GLU A 200 -20.25 8.67 -14.90
N LEU A 201 -20.52 9.90 -14.44
CA LEU A 201 -19.48 10.87 -14.06
C LEU A 201 -18.58 10.36 -12.94
N MET A 202 -19.14 9.63 -11.98
CA MET A 202 -18.35 9.04 -10.88
C MET A 202 -17.38 7.96 -11.34
N ASN A 203 -17.62 7.34 -12.50
CA ASN A 203 -16.78 6.30 -13.07
C ASN A 203 -15.76 6.84 -14.09
N LYS A 204 -15.87 8.12 -14.49
CA LYS A 204 -14.96 8.76 -15.43
C LYS A 204 -13.65 9.18 -14.77
N ASP A 205 -12.53 8.68 -15.32
CA ASP A 205 -11.19 9.18 -14.97
C ASP A 205 -10.91 10.57 -15.56
N LEU A 206 -11.53 10.89 -16.71
CA LEU A 206 -11.43 12.17 -17.42
C LEU A 206 -12.80 12.86 -17.39
N LEU A 207 -12.86 14.06 -16.80
CA LEU A 207 -14.06 14.89 -16.77
C LEU A 207 -13.83 16.16 -17.58
N LYS A 208 -14.71 16.48 -18.52
CA LYS A 208 -14.70 17.71 -19.31
C LYS A 208 -15.75 18.70 -18.81
N ILE A 209 -15.38 19.96 -18.70
CA ILE A 209 -16.28 21.03 -18.24
C ILE A 209 -16.21 22.15 -19.30
N PRO A 210 -17.32 22.41 -20.02
CA PRO A 210 -18.72 22.09 -19.70
C PRO A 210 -19.27 20.74 -20.20
N GLU A 211 -18.55 19.98 -21.02
CA GLU A 211 -19.16 18.92 -21.85
C GLU A 211 -19.74 17.74 -21.06
N ASP A 212 -19.11 17.34 -19.94
CA ASP A 212 -19.60 16.28 -19.05
C ASP A 212 -20.34 16.84 -17.82
N LEU A 213 -19.99 18.04 -17.36
CA LEU A 213 -20.60 18.67 -16.19
C LEU A 213 -20.92 20.13 -16.49
N TYR A 214 -22.21 20.48 -16.40
CA TYR A 214 -22.67 21.85 -16.57
C TYR A 214 -21.98 22.78 -15.55
N PRO A 215 -21.36 23.90 -15.98
CA PRO A 215 -20.61 24.77 -15.08
C PRO A 215 -21.44 25.39 -13.96
N GLY A 216 -22.77 25.51 -14.14
CA GLY A 216 -23.69 26.05 -13.12
C GLY A 216 -23.52 25.39 -11.75
N TYR A 217 -23.30 24.07 -11.70
CA TYR A 217 -23.06 23.36 -10.44
C TYR A 217 -21.76 23.78 -9.75
N LEU A 218 -20.74 24.23 -10.50
CA LEU A 218 -19.54 24.79 -9.89
C LEU A 218 -19.80 26.18 -9.31
N TYR A 219 -20.62 27.01 -9.97
CA TYR A 219 -20.94 28.33 -9.44
C TYR A 219 -21.85 28.25 -8.21
N GLU A 220 -22.77 27.28 -8.18
CA GLU A 220 -23.69 27.09 -7.06
C GLU A 220 -23.02 26.42 -5.85
N TYR A 221 -22.25 25.35 -6.07
CA TYR A 221 -21.69 24.52 -5.00
C TYR A 221 -20.17 24.66 -4.84
N GLY A 222 -19.54 25.50 -5.66
CA GLY A 222 -18.09 25.59 -5.76
C GLY A 222 -17.45 24.32 -6.34
N ILE A 223 -16.14 24.17 -6.14
CA ILE A 223 -15.41 22.96 -6.52
C ILE A 223 -15.74 21.73 -5.65
N GLU A 224 -16.70 21.82 -4.71
CA GLU A 224 -17.15 20.70 -3.87
C GLU A 224 -17.67 19.53 -4.70
N VAL A 225 -18.41 19.80 -5.78
CA VAL A 225 -18.93 18.78 -6.69
C VAL A 225 -17.78 17.89 -7.18
N LEU A 226 -16.66 18.52 -7.57
CA LEU A 226 -15.46 17.82 -8.01
C LEU A 226 -14.83 16.98 -6.91
N LYS A 227 -14.90 17.41 -5.63
CA LYS A 227 -14.38 16.63 -4.48
C LYS A 227 -15.08 15.27 -4.36
N TYR A 228 -16.36 15.19 -4.74
CA TYR A 228 -17.15 13.96 -4.65
C TYR A 228 -17.14 13.14 -5.94
N LEU A 229 -17.03 13.76 -7.12
CA LEU A 229 -16.84 13.03 -8.38
C LEU A 229 -15.47 12.32 -8.44
N LYS A 230 -14.41 12.97 -7.96
CA LYS A 230 -13.02 12.46 -7.94
C LYS A 230 -12.41 12.05 -9.29
N PRO A 231 -12.55 12.84 -10.38
CA PRO A 231 -11.89 12.54 -11.65
C PRO A 231 -10.36 12.68 -11.56
N LYS A 232 -9.60 11.79 -12.18
CA LYS A 232 -8.12 11.86 -12.21
C LYS A 232 -7.61 13.04 -13.04
N ILE A 233 -8.32 13.37 -14.12
CA ILE A 233 -8.02 14.46 -15.04
C ILE A 233 -9.28 15.28 -15.26
N ILE A 234 -9.15 16.60 -15.25
CA ILE A 234 -10.23 17.54 -15.57
C ILE A 234 -9.78 18.40 -16.75
N ILE A 235 -10.54 18.43 -17.83
CA ILE A 235 -10.39 19.41 -18.90
C ILE A 235 -11.40 20.53 -18.62
N MET A 236 -10.93 21.76 -18.52
CA MET A 236 -11.76 22.89 -18.10
C MET A 236 -11.50 24.09 -19.02
N ARG A 237 -12.56 24.74 -19.50
CA ARG A 237 -12.43 25.98 -20.26
C ARG A 237 -11.74 27.07 -19.45
N ARG A 238 -10.90 27.86 -20.11
CA ARG A 238 -10.12 28.96 -19.50
C ARG A 238 -10.94 29.94 -18.67
N GLU A 239 -12.12 30.31 -19.15
CA GLU A 239 -13.03 31.26 -18.48
C GLU A 239 -13.47 30.71 -17.11
N ILE A 240 -13.98 29.48 -17.09
CA ILE A 240 -14.39 28.78 -15.86
C ILE A 240 -13.21 28.61 -14.91
N ALA A 241 -12.04 28.19 -15.43
CA ALA A 241 -10.86 28.01 -14.59
C ALA A 241 -10.42 29.32 -13.91
N LYS A 242 -10.56 30.46 -14.61
CA LYS A 242 -10.25 31.79 -14.08
C LYS A 242 -11.17 32.15 -12.91
N ASP A 243 -12.47 31.88 -13.03
CA ASP A 243 -13.46 32.21 -11.99
C ASP A 243 -13.19 31.50 -10.66
N PHE A 244 -12.66 30.27 -10.72
CA PHE A 244 -12.30 29.49 -9.53
C PHE A 244 -10.81 29.57 -9.15
N ASN A 245 -10.03 30.46 -9.77
CA ASN A 245 -8.58 30.61 -9.57
C ASN A 245 -7.81 29.28 -9.71
N ILE A 246 -8.23 28.45 -10.68
CA ILE A 246 -7.63 27.16 -10.98
C ILE A 246 -6.49 27.36 -11.98
N LYS A 247 -5.34 26.74 -11.69
CA LYS A 247 -4.16 26.80 -12.58
C LYS A 247 -4.04 25.55 -13.43
N ASN A 248 -3.33 25.64 -14.55
CA ASN A 248 -3.00 24.46 -15.33
C ASN A 248 -2.06 23.53 -14.53
N GLY A 249 -2.26 22.21 -14.59
CA GLY A 249 -1.43 21.23 -13.88
C GLY A 249 -2.11 20.60 -12.66
N ARG A 250 -1.33 20.22 -11.63
CA ARG A 250 -1.87 19.51 -10.46
C ARG A 250 -2.46 20.47 -9.44
N ASN A 251 -3.77 20.38 -9.25
CA ASN A 251 -4.51 21.20 -8.28
C ASN A 251 -5.03 20.34 -7.14
N LYS A 252 -5.11 20.94 -5.95
CA LYS A 252 -5.71 20.31 -4.77
C LYS A 252 -7.23 20.50 -4.84
N ILE A 253 -7.98 19.40 -4.76
CA ILE A 253 -9.44 19.37 -4.73
C ILE A 253 -9.82 18.73 -3.40
N GLY A 254 -10.08 19.55 -2.38
CA GLY A 254 -10.30 19.05 -1.01
C GLY A 254 -9.04 18.38 -0.45
N ASN A 255 -9.12 17.08 -0.15
CA ASN A 255 -8.01 16.30 0.42
C ASN A 255 -7.23 15.47 -0.61
N TRP A 256 -7.51 15.62 -1.91
CA TRP A 256 -6.82 14.91 -2.98
C TRP A 256 -6.37 15.87 -4.09
N LYS A 257 -5.68 15.37 -5.12
CA LYS A 257 -5.20 16.19 -6.25
C LYS A 257 -5.68 15.62 -7.57
N SER A 258 -6.15 16.49 -8.47
CA SER A 258 -6.46 16.16 -9.86
C SER A 258 -5.48 16.87 -10.81
N LYS A 259 -5.27 16.30 -12.00
CA LYS A 259 -4.57 17.01 -13.09
C LYS A 259 -5.61 17.81 -13.86
N ILE A 260 -5.51 19.14 -13.82
CA ILE A 260 -6.39 20.02 -14.58
C ILE A 260 -5.65 20.48 -15.83
N ILE A 261 -6.30 20.35 -16.98
CA ILE A 261 -5.85 20.82 -18.28
C ILE A 261 -6.79 21.95 -18.67
N ILE A 262 -6.24 23.17 -18.71
CA ILE A 262 -7.02 24.34 -19.12
C ILE A 262 -6.96 24.44 -20.64
N VAL A 263 -8.13 24.45 -21.28
CA VAL A 263 -8.30 24.61 -22.74
C VAL A 263 -8.94 25.94 -23.07
#